data_AF-A0A351FKZ6-F1
#
_entry.id   AF-A0A351FKZ6-F1
#
_cell.length_a   1.000
_cell.length_b   1.000
_cell.length_c   1.000
_cell.angle_alpha   90.00
_cell.angle_beta   90.00
_cell.angle_gamma   90.00
#
_symmetry.space_group_name_H-M   'P 1'
#
loop_
_entity.id
_entity.type
_entity.pdbx_description
1 polymer ?
#
loop_
_entity_poly.entity_id
_entity_poly.type
_entity_poly.pdbx_seq_one_letter_code
_entity_poly.pdbx_strand_id
1 'polypeptide(L)' 'GIGGEIMTRLGVTVQVLSGAEIYPALERGAIDATEWVGPYDDEKLGLHQIAKNYYYPGWW' A
#
# COMPACT_ATOMS: atom_id res chain seq x y z
N GLY A 1 -7.65 9.72 3.24
CA GLY A 1 -7.91 9.72 4.69
C GLY A 1 -6.84 10.52 5.41
N ILE A 2 -6.91 10.59 6.74
CA ILE A 2 -5.95 11.36 7.58
C ILE A 2 -4.51 10.88 7.35
N GLY A 3 -4.28 9.56 7.30
CA GLY A 3 -2.95 8.99 7.00
C GLY A 3 -2.37 9.48 5.67
N GLY A 4 -3.18 9.51 4.61
CA GLY A 4 -2.76 10.03 3.30
C GLY A 4 -2.36 11.52 3.33
N GLU A 5 -3.08 12.34 4.10
CA GLU A 5 -2.73 13.76 4.27
C GLU A 5 -1.40 13.92 5.02
N ILE A 6 -1.19 13.15 6.09
CA ILE A 6 0.07 13.15 6.84
C ILE A 6 1.23 12.71 5.94
N MET A 7 1.07 11.61 5.19
CA MET A 7 2.08 11.10 4.27
C MET A 7 2.40 12.09 3.14
N THR A 8 1.39 12.81 2.65
CA THR A 8 1.59 13.90 1.67
C THR A 8 2.45 15.01 2.25
N ARG A 9 2.22 15.42 3.51
CA ARG A 9 3.07 16.41 4.20
C ARG A 9 4.49 15.92 4.45
N LEU A 10 4.68 14.60 4.54
CA LEU A 10 5.99 13.95 4.65
C LEU A 10 6.69 13.74 3.30
N GLY A 11 6.09 14.19 2.19
CA GLY A 11 6.67 14.15 0.85
C GLY A 11 6.32 12.92 0.01
N VAL A 12 5.40 12.08 0.48
CA VAL A 12 4.92 10.92 -0.28
C VAL A 12 3.84 11.34 -1.27
N THR A 13 3.94 10.86 -2.51
CA THR A 13 2.86 11.03 -3.50
C THR A 13 1.81 9.96 -3.28
N VAL A 14 0.68 10.32 -2.67
CA VAL A 14 -0.39 9.39 -2.31
C VAL A 14 -1.35 9.21 -3.48
N GLN A 15 -1.69 7.96 -3.78
CA GLN A 15 -2.69 7.57 -4.78
C GLN A 15 -3.77 6.71 -4.11
N VAL A 16 -5.03 6.86 -4.53
CA VAL A 16 -6.15 6.04 -4.06
C VAL A 16 -6.52 5.08 -5.17
N LEU A 17 -6.27 3.78 -4.93
CA LEU A 17 -6.58 2.70 -5.86
C LEU A 17 -7.61 1.75 -5.24
N SER A 18 -8.42 1.10 -6.06
CA SER A 18 -9.24 -0.01 -5.57
C SER A 18 -8.38 -1.23 -5.28
N GLY A 19 -8.81 -2.11 -4.37
CA GLY A 19 -8.00 -3.28 -3.97
C GLY A 19 -7.56 -4.18 -5.15
N ALA A 20 -8.38 -4.30 -6.19
CA ALA A 20 -8.06 -5.07 -7.40
C ALA A 20 -6.96 -4.45 -8.26
N GLU A 21 -6.72 -3.14 -8.12
CA GLU A 21 -5.70 -2.40 -8.89
C GLU A 21 -4.35 -2.37 -8.19
N ILE A 22 -4.29 -2.63 -6.88
CA ILE A 22 -3.06 -2.51 -6.08
C ILE A 22 -1.99 -3.49 -6.54
N TYR A 23 -2.30 -4.79 -6.64
CA TYR A 23 -1.34 -5.81 -7.06
C TYR A 23 -0.74 -5.50 -8.46
N PRO A 24 -1.54 -5.30 -9.53
CA PRO A 24 -0.97 -5.00 -10.84
C PRO A 24 -0.25 -3.64 -10.89
N ALA A 25 -0.61 -2.67 -10.05
CA ALA A 25 0.13 -1.41 -9.93
C ALA A 25 1.52 -1.61 -9.31
N LEU A 26 1.63 -2.44 -8.25
CA LEU A 26 2.92 -2.82 -7.65
C LEU A 26 3.77 -3.63 -8.63
N GLU A 27 3.18 -4.65 -9.28
CA GLU A 27 3.90 -5.53 -10.21
C GLU A 27 4.52 -4.76 -11.38
N ARG A 28 3.83 -3.72 -11.86
CA ARG A 28 4.30 -2.85 -12.96
C ARG A 28 5.19 -1.70 -12.50
N GLY A 29 5.38 -1.52 -11.19
CA GLY A 29 6.14 -0.39 -10.63
C GLY A 29 5.45 0.97 -10.81
N ALA A 30 4.12 1.00 -10.95
CA ALA A 30 3.34 2.24 -10.99
C ALA A 30 3.17 2.88 -9.59
N ILE A 31 3.27 2.05 -8.54
CA ILE A 31 3.38 2.48 -7.13
C ILE A 31 4.54 1.73 -6.48
N ASP A 32 5.25 2.41 -5.57
CA ASP A 32 6.42 1.85 -4.88
C ASP A 32 6.06 1.09 -3.59
N ALA A 33 4.92 1.42 -2.99
CA ALA A 33 4.44 0.84 -1.74
C ALA A 33 2.90 0.91 -1.67
N THR A 34 2.31 0.09 -0.82
CA THR A 34 0.87 0.10 -0.53
C THR A 34 0.61 -0.24 0.92
N GLU A 35 -0.57 0.16 1.39
CA GLU A 35 -1.20 -0.31 2.61
C GLU A 35 -2.60 -0.86 2.26
N TRP A 36 -3.19 -1.67 3.14
CA TRP A 36 -4.55 -2.17 2.94
C TRP A 36 -5.30 -2.40 4.26
N VAL A 37 -5.10 -3.55 4.92
CA VAL A 37 -5.80 -3.85 6.18
C VAL A 37 -4.90 -4.57 7.18
N GLY A 38 -4.24 -5.63 6.76
CA GLY A 38 -3.52 -6.52 7.66
C GLY A 38 -3.30 -7.92 7.08
N PRO A 39 -2.61 -8.82 7.80
CA PRO A 39 -2.01 -10.01 7.20
C PRO A 39 -2.97 -10.87 6.36
N TYR A 40 -4.19 -11.07 6.82
CA TYR A 40 -5.17 -11.94 6.16
C TYR A 40 -5.67 -11.38 4.82
N ASP A 41 -6.03 -10.10 4.77
CA ASP A 41 -6.54 -9.49 3.54
C ASP A 41 -5.39 -9.12 2.58
N ASP A 42 -4.25 -8.71 3.12
CA ASP A 42 -3.04 -8.39 2.34
C ASP A 42 -2.45 -9.63 1.66
N GLU A 43 -2.53 -10.80 2.32
CA GLU A 43 -2.16 -12.10 1.73
C GLU A 43 -3.08 -12.48 0.58
N LYS A 44 -4.39 -12.29 0.72
CA LYS A 44 -5.37 -12.55 -0.36
C LYS A 44 -5.13 -11.67 -1.58
N LEU A 45 -4.67 -10.43 -1.37
CA LEU A 45 -4.27 -9.53 -2.44
C LEU A 45 -2.89 -9.88 -3.05
N GLY A 46 -2.13 -10.80 -2.44
CA GLY A 46 -0.85 -11.28 -2.95
C GLY A 46 0.32 -10.31 -2.78
N LEU A 47 0.19 -9.27 -1.95
CA LEU A 47 1.14 -8.15 -1.91
C LEU A 47 2.58 -8.59 -1.57
N HIS A 48 2.72 -9.62 -0.72
CA HIS A 48 4.00 -10.22 -0.32
C HIS A 48 4.81 -10.84 -1.48
N GLN A 49 4.14 -11.15 -2.60
CA GLN A 49 4.80 -11.72 -3.79
C GLN A 49 5.68 -10.67 -4.47
N ILE A 50 5.27 -9.40 -4.44
CA ILE A 50 5.99 -8.27 -5.04
C ILE A 50 6.79 -7.48 -3.99
N ALA A 51 6.14 -7.02 -2.91
CA ALA A 51 6.75 -6.23 -1.86
C ALA A 51 7.28 -7.11 -0.72
N LYS A 52 8.59 -7.06 -0.46
CA LYS A 52 9.26 -7.93 0.53
C LYS A 52 9.26 -7.37 1.95
N ASN A 53 9.08 -6.06 2.10
CA ASN A 53 9.07 -5.41 3.39
C ASN A 53 7.63 -5.14 3.81
N TYR A 54 7.25 -5.68 4.97
CA TYR A 54 5.93 -5.45 5.56
C TYR A 54 6.08 -4.68 6.88
N TYR A 55 5.86 -3.37 6.81
CA TYR A 55 6.05 -2.45 7.93
C TYR A 55 4.87 -2.45 8.89
N TYR A 56 5.16 -2.20 10.17
CA TYR A 56 4.18 -2.05 11.24
C TYR A 56 4.71 -1.06 12.30
N PRO A 57 3.84 -0.40 13.09
CA PRO A 57 2.37 -0.40 13.00
C PRO A 57 1.82 0.50 11.88
N GLY A 58 0.61 0.19 11.38
CA GLY A 58 -0.21 1.15 10.64
C GLY A 58 -0.79 2.16 11.64
N TRP A 59 -0.19 3.35 11.71
CA TRP A 59 -0.35 4.29 12.84
C TRP A 59 -1.41 5.38 12.62
N TRP A 60 -2.12 5.36 11.49
CA TRP A 60 -3.11 6.36 11.12
C TRP A 60 -4.55 5.87 11.24
#